data_AF-A0A8T5XMQ0-F1
#
_entry.id   AF-A0A8T5XMQ0-F1
#
_cell.length_a   1.000
_cell.length_b   1.000
_cell.length_c   1.000
_cell.angle_alpha   90.00
_cell.angle_beta   90.00
_cell.angle_gamma   90.00
#
_symmetry.space_group_name_H-M   'P 1'
#
loop_
_entity.id
_entity.type
_entity.pdbx_description
1 polymer ?
#
loop_
_entity_poly.entity_id
_entity_poly.type
_entity_poly.pdbx_seq_one_letter_code
_entity_poly.pdbx_strand_id
1 'polypeptide(L)'
;MNMSIRNLQRKKFYKVLIISLLIIIIGYVYQCIMVHYETEKYKIPGQLIKIYNDKMHIYSEGDGTPTLVFTVGSGTPSAYTDYYFIQKSI
;
A
#
# COMPACT_ATOMS: atom_id res chain seq x y z
N MET A 1 43.28 25.00 -22.19
CA MET A 1 42.55 23.72 -22.33
C MET A 1 41.80 23.40 -21.02
N ASN A 2 40.70 24.11 -20.69
CA ASN A 2 39.99 23.88 -19.39
C ASN A 2 38.49 24.17 -19.40
N MET A 3 37.97 24.98 -20.34
CA MET A 3 36.56 25.39 -20.33
C MET A 3 35.63 24.38 -21.05
N SER A 4 36.11 23.74 -22.13
CA SER A 4 35.35 22.75 -22.90
C SER A 4 35.04 21.46 -22.10
N ILE A 5 36.02 20.96 -21.34
CA ILE A 5 35.89 19.71 -20.56
C ILE A 5 34.88 19.87 -19.41
N ARG A 6 34.88 21.02 -18.72
CA ARG A 6 33.90 21.32 -17.64
C ARG A 6 32.46 21.38 -18.17
N ASN A 7 32.27 21.95 -19.35
CA ASN A 7 30.95 22.01 -20.00
C ASN A 7 30.46 20.62 -20.42
N LEU A 8 31.36 19.74 -20.87
CA LEU A 8 31.03 18.36 -21.20
C LEU A 8 30.62 17.55 -19.96
N GLN A 9 31.33 17.73 -18.83
CA GLN A 9 30.97 17.08 -17.56
C GLN A 9 29.62 17.56 -17.01
N ARG A 10 29.33 18.87 -17.07
CA ARG A 10 28.00 19.42 -16.72
C ARG A 10 26.89 18.84 -17.59
N LYS A 11 27.09 18.77 -18.91
CA LYS A 11 26.11 18.16 -19.83
C LYS A 11 25.83 16.69 -19.50
N LYS A 12 26.87 15.91 -19.15
CA LYS A 12 26.70 14.52 -18.70
C LYS A 12 25.90 14.41 -17.41
N PHE A 13 26.15 15.29 -16.43
CA PHE A 13 25.39 15.33 -15.18
C PHE A 13 23.90 15.64 -15.41
N TYR A 14 23.58 16.68 -16.19
CA TYR A 14 22.18 17.00 -16.53
C TYR A 14 21.48 15.86 -17.27
N LYS A 15 22.20 15.14 -18.15
CA LYS A 15 21.64 13.96 -18.83
C LYS A 15 21.26 12.86 -17.83
N VAL A 16 22.12 12.57 -16.85
CA VAL A 16 21.82 11.58 -15.79
C VAL A 16 20.63 12.03 -14.95
N LEU A 17 20.58 13.31 -14.57
CA LEU A 17 19.49 13.87 -13.78
C LEU A 17 18.14 13.79 -14.51
N ILE A 18 18.12 14.12 -15.80
CA ILE A 18 16.92 14.00 -16.64
C ILE A 18 16.46 12.55 -16.74
N ILE A 19 17.38 11.60 -16.95
CA ILE A 19 17.04 10.17 -17.01
C ILE A 19 16.48 9.68 -15.67
N SER A 20 17.10 10.07 -14.56
CA SER A 20 16.62 9.72 -13.22
C SER A 20 15.21 10.28 -12.97
N LEU A 21 14.96 11.54 -13.35
CA LEU A 21 13.65 12.15 -13.21
C LEU A 21 12.59 11.43 -14.06
N LEU A 22 12.93 11.01 -15.28
CA LEU A 22 12.03 10.24 -16.13
C LEU A 22 11.64 8.91 -15.48
N ILE A 23 12.59 8.19 -14.87
CA ILE A 23 12.30 6.92 -14.17
C ILE A 23 11.34 7.15 -12.99
N ILE A 24 11.55 8.22 -12.22
CA ILE A 24 10.66 8.56 -11.09
C ILE A 24 9.25 8.87 -11.59
N ILE A 25 9.13 9.64 -12.67
CA ILE A 25 7.82 9.97 -13.26
C ILE A 25 7.10 8.71 -13.73
N ILE A 26 7.81 7.80 -14.41
CA ILE A 26 7.25 6.52 -14.85
C ILE A 26 6.78 5.69 -13.65
N GLY A 27 7.61 5.58 -12.61
CA GLY A 27 7.26 4.85 -11.38
C GLY A 27 6.06 5.46 -10.65
N TYR A 28 5.98 6.79 -10.59
CA TYR A 28 4.85 7.49 -10.00
C TYR A 28 3.55 7.22 -10.76
N VAL A 29 3.57 7.35 -12.09
CA VAL A 29 2.40 7.06 -12.94
C VAL A 29 1.95 5.61 -12.78
N TYR A 30 2.90 4.67 -12.80
CA TYR A 30 2.60 3.25 -12.57
C TYR A 30 1.96 3.03 -11.19
N GLN A 31 2.50 3.63 -10.13
CA GLN A 31 1.95 3.54 -8.79
C GLN A 31 0.52 4.08 -8.72
N CYS A 32 0.25 5.25 -9.33
CA CYS A 32 -1.10 5.82 -9.35
C CYS A 32 -2.10 4.89 -10.05
N ILE A 33 -1.72 4.31 -11.20
CA ILE A 33 -2.55 3.38 -11.94
C ILE A 33 -2.81 2.11 -11.13
N MET A 34 -1.76 1.54 -10.53
CA MET A 34 -1.87 0.29 -9.76
C MET A 34 -2.69 0.48 -8.49
N VAL A 35 -2.52 1.57 -7.75
CA VAL A 35 -3.33 1.86 -6.54
C VAL A 35 -4.81 1.92 -6.90
N HIS A 36 -5.16 2.58 -8.01
CA HIS A 36 -6.54 2.63 -8.46
C HIS A 36 -7.07 1.24 -8.85
N TYR A 37 -6.29 0.49 -9.63
CA TYR A 37 -6.67 -0.86 -10.05
C TYR A 37 -6.80 -1.83 -8.87
N GLU A 38 -5.89 -1.78 -7.90
CA GLU A 38 -5.87 -2.64 -6.72
C GLU A 38 -7.04 -2.33 -5.78
N THR A 39 -7.41 -1.06 -5.63
CA THR A 39 -8.57 -0.66 -4.80
C THR A 39 -9.87 -1.25 -5.34
N GLU A 40 -10.02 -1.32 -6.66
CA GLU A 40 -11.20 -1.90 -7.32
C GLU A 40 -11.16 -3.44 -7.32
N LYS A 41 -9.98 -4.02 -7.55
CA LYS A 41 -9.80 -5.47 -7.66
C LYS A 41 -9.85 -6.19 -6.32
N TYR A 42 -9.20 -5.64 -5.30
CA TYR A 42 -9.06 -6.25 -3.98
C TYR A 42 -10.00 -5.58 -2.99
N LYS A 43 -11.29 -5.94 -3.09
CA LYS A 43 -12.28 -5.47 -2.13
C LYS A 43 -11.94 -5.96 -0.73
N ILE A 44 -11.87 -5.02 0.21
CA ILE A 44 -11.57 -5.30 1.61
C ILE A 44 -12.71 -6.17 2.17
N PRO A 45 -12.42 -7.36 2.73
CA PRO A 45 -13.45 -8.23 3.29
C PRO A 45 -14.02 -7.61 4.56
N GLY A 46 -15.34 -7.65 4.77
CA GLY A 46 -15.97 -7.02 5.94
C GLY A 46 -16.40 -5.57 5.69
N GLN A 47 -16.52 -4.77 6.75
CA GLN A 47 -17.11 -3.43 6.70
C GLN A 47 -16.33 -2.42 7.55
N LEU A 48 -16.32 -1.16 7.11
CA LEU A 48 -15.85 -0.03 7.93
C LEU A 48 -17.01 0.52 8.74
N ILE A 49 -16.97 0.31 10.05
CA ILE A 49 -17.99 0.73 11.01
C ILE A 49 -17.48 1.97 11.75
N LYS A 50 -18.33 2.98 11.91
CA LYS A 50 -18.00 4.17 12.69
C LYS A 50 -18.08 3.85 14.18
N ILE A 51 -16.97 4.00 14.89
CA ILE A 51 -16.86 3.82 16.33
C ILE A 51 -16.37 5.14 16.92
N TYR A 52 -17.22 5.81 17.70
CA TYR A 52 -17.00 7.19 18.16
C TYR A 52 -16.74 8.16 16.98
N ASN A 53 -15.54 8.74 16.95
CA ASN A 53 -15.12 9.69 15.91
C ASN A 53 -14.32 9.04 14.78
N ASP A 54 -13.98 7.75 14.90
CA ASP A 54 -13.13 7.04 13.95
C ASP A 54 -13.89 5.92 13.22
N LYS A 55 -13.25 5.35 12.20
CA LYS A 55 -13.76 4.17 11.47
C LYS A 55 -12.88 2.98 11.80
N MET A 56 -13.51 1.89 12.21
CA MET A 56 -12.86 0.61 12.45
C MET A 56 -13.29 -0.39 11.39
N HIS A 57 -12.34 -1.15 10.87
CA HIS A 57 -12.61 -2.28 9.99
C HIS A 57 -13.00 -3.50 10.82
N ILE A 58 -14.15 -4.11 10.51
CA ILE A 58 -14.68 -5.30 11.19
C ILE A 58 -15.06 -6.34 10.15
N TYR A 59 -14.56 -7.56 10.33
CA TYR A 59 -14.95 -8.75 9.57
C TYR A 59 -15.71 -9.71 10.49
N SER A 60 -16.82 -10.25 10.01
CA SER A 60 -17.65 -11.20 10.74
C SER A 60 -18.23 -12.24 9.78
N GLU A 61 -18.28 -13.50 10.20
CA GLU A 61 -18.83 -14.62 9.45
C GLU A 61 -19.56 -15.56 10.40
N GLY A 62 -20.70 -16.12 9.96
CA GLY A 62 -21.58 -16.99 10.75
C GLY A 62 -22.50 -16.25 11.74
N ASP A 63 -23.52 -16.97 12.24
CA ASP A 63 -24.55 -16.45 13.15
C ASP A 63 -24.66 -17.27 14.46
N GLY A 64 -23.63 -18.05 14.79
CA GLY A 64 -23.64 -19.03 15.88
C GLY A 64 -23.24 -18.50 17.25
N THR A 65 -23.52 -19.30 18.29
CA THR A 65 -23.06 -19.07 19.67
C THR A 65 -22.20 -20.25 20.15
N PRO A 66 -21.07 -20.01 20.85
CA PRO A 66 -20.54 -18.71 21.26
C PRO A 66 -19.84 -17.94 20.11
N THR A 67 -19.78 -16.62 20.21
CA THR A 67 -19.04 -15.76 19.28
C THR A 67 -17.57 -15.70 19.67
N LEU A 68 -16.67 -16.02 18.72
CA LEU A 68 -15.24 -15.85 18.89
C LEU A 68 -14.79 -14.52 18.30
N VAL A 69 -14.08 -13.70 19.08
CA VAL A 69 -13.61 -12.37 18.67
C VAL A 69 -12.09 -12.38 18.56
N PHE A 70 -11.59 -12.17 17.35
CA PHE A 70 -10.16 -12.00 17.08
C PHE A 70 -9.79 -10.52 17.13
N THR A 71 -8.65 -10.21 17.75
CA THR A 71 -8.16 -8.83 17.90
C THR A 71 -6.70 -8.73 17.46
N VAL A 72 -6.28 -7.54 17.04
CA VAL A 72 -4.91 -7.30 16.58
C VAL A 72 -3.91 -7.39 17.74
N GLY A 73 -2.73 -7.92 17.44
CA GLY A 73 -1.58 -7.81 18.33
C GLY A 73 -0.89 -6.45 18.22
N SER A 74 0.09 -6.22 19.09
CA SER A 74 0.95 -5.04 18.97
C SER A 74 1.78 -5.11 17.69
N GLY A 75 1.70 -4.07 16.86
CA GLY A 75 2.48 -3.96 15.62
C GLY A 75 1.84 -4.62 14.39
N THR A 76 0.62 -5.16 14.50
CA THR A 76 -0.13 -5.69 13.35
C THR A 76 -1.33 -4.80 13.03
N PRO A 77 -1.64 -4.58 11.74
CA PRO A 77 -2.70 -3.67 11.34
C PRO A 77 -4.09 -4.34 11.28
N SER A 78 -4.18 -5.68 11.23
CA SER A 78 -5.45 -6.37 11.00
C SER A 78 -5.48 -7.80 11.55
N ALA A 79 -6.47 -8.08 12.40
CA ALA A 79 -6.70 -9.41 12.95
C ALA A 79 -7.13 -10.41 11.85
N TYR A 80 -7.77 -9.91 10.78
CA TYR A 80 -8.16 -10.75 9.64
C TYR A 80 -6.95 -11.43 8.99
N THR A 81 -5.84 -10.70 8.84
CA THR A 81 -4.60 -11.27 8.27
C THR A 81 -3.86 -12.11 9.29
N ASP A 82 -3.84 -11.69 10.56
CA ASP A 82 -3.13 -12.40 11.63
C ASP A 82 -3.71 -13.81 11.86
N TYR A 83 -5.04 -13.95 11.77
CA TYR A 83 -5.75 -15.20 12.01
C TYR A 83 -6.31 -15.83 10.72
N TYR A 84 -5.79 -15.45 9.54
CA TYR A 84 -6.38 -15.82 8.24
C TYR A 84 -6.65 -17.32 8.09
N PHE A 85 -5.71 -18.17 8.52
CA PHE A 85 -5.85 -19.62 8.45
C PHE A 85 -6.77 -20.19 9.54
N ILE A 86 -6.75 -19.60 10.74
CA ILE A 86 -7.48 -20.10 11.90
C ILE A 86 -8.97 -19.80 11.74
N GLN A 87 -9.32 -18.57 11.35
CA GLN A 87 -10.72 -18.16 11.19
C GLN A 87 -11.47 -18.96 10.12
N LYS A 88 -10.76 -19.53 9.13
CA LYS A 88 -11.34 -20.36 8.06
C LYS A 88 -11.57 -21.82 8.48
N SER A 89 -10.92 -22.26 9.56
CA SER A 89 -10.95 -23.65 10.05
C SER A 89 -11.98 -23.90 11.16
N ILE A 90 -12.62 -22.84 11.64
CA ILE A 90 -13.64 -22.85 12.71
C ILE A 90 -15.00 -22.72 12.05
#